data_AF-A0AAU8T9A0-F1
#
_entry.id   AF-A0AAU8T9A0-F1
#
_cell.length_a   1.000
_cell.length_b   1.000
_cell.length_c   1.000
_cell.angle_alpha   90.00
_cell.angle_beta   90.00
_cell.angle_gamma   90.00
#
_symmetry.space_group_name_H-M   'P 1'
#
loop_
_entity.id
_entity.type
_entity.pdbx_description
1 polymer ?
#
loop_
_entity_poly.entity_id
_entity_poly.type
_entity_poly.pdbx_seq_one_letter_code
_entity_poly.pdbx_strand_id
1 'polypeptide(L)'
;MIYYVLRSVNEGIVYQLFFGSVFVFLIGRVWRHDGAIAPGAYWLGLILAHALNLAINVPFHASTFVYDTLRFFAPGILWAYLYRRHGLSVAIAAHAATHVFFQPFIVLTST
;
A
#
# COMPACT_ATOMS: atom_id res chain seq x y z
N MET A 1 13.11 -9.82 11.52
CA MET A 1 13.38 -9.20 10.20
C MET A 1 12.71 -9.99 9.07
N ILE A 2 13.05 -11.26 8.87
CA ILE A 2 12.46 -12.11 7.82
C ILE A 2 10.93 -12.11 7.79
N TYR A 3 10.29 -12.11 8.97
CA TYR A 3 8.84 -12.00 9.11
C TYR A 3 8.26 -10.75 8.40
N TYR A 4 8.88 -9.58 8.58
CA TYR A 4 8.38 -8.33 8.00
C TYR A 4 8.59 -8.27 6.48
N VAL A 5 9.69 -8.85 5.99
CA VAL A 5 9.92 -9.00 4.55
C VAL A 5 8.87 -9.92 3.94
N LEU A 6 8.61 -11.10 4.53
CA LEU A 6 7.57 -12.01 4.05
C LEU A 6 6.17 -11.37 4.12
N ARG A 7 5.91 -10.61 5.19
CA ARG A 7 4.67 -9.85 5.33
C ARG A 7 4.51 -8.80 4.23
N SER A 8 5.56 -8.06 3.87
CA SER A 8 5.51 -7.09 2.75
C SER A 8 5.20 -7.76 1.41
N VAL A 9 5.73 -8.96 1.16
CA VAL A 9 5.41 -9.76 -0.03
C VAL A 9 3.93 -10.16 -0.02
N ASN A 10 3.46 -10.70 1.12
CA ASN A 10 2.07 -11.10 1.28
C ASN A 10 1.11 -9.92 1.09
N GLU A 11 1.39 -8.78 1.71
CA GLU A 11 0.58 -7.57 1.57
C GLU A 11 0.56 -7.04 0.13
N GLY A 12 1.71 -7.10 -0.58
CA GLY A 12 1.79 -6.76 -1.99
C GLY A 12 0.93 -7.67 -2.87
N ILE A 13 0.93 -8.98 -2.63
CA ILE A 13 0.12 -9.93 -3.41
C ILE A 13 -1.37 -9.76 -3.08
N VAL A 14 -1.73 -9.76 -1.80
CA VAL A 14 -3.13 -9.75 -1.37
C VAL A 14 -3.77 -8.40 -1.63
N TYR A 15 -3.21 -7.32 -1.10
CA TYR A 15 -3.85 -6.01 -1.17
C TYR A 15 -3.54 -5.30 -2.47
N GLN A 16 -2.28 -5.22 -2.85
CA GLN A 16 -1.90 -4.38 -3.98
C GLN A 16 -2.22 -5.00 -5.34
N LEU A 17 -1.89 -6.29 -5.52
CA LEU A 17 -2.19 -7.01 -6.75
C LEU A 17 -3.66 -7.44 -6.78
N PHE A 18 -4.13 -8.25 -5.84
CA PHE A 18 -5.47 -8.82 -5.92
C PHE A 18 -6.58 -7.79 -5.65
N PHE A 19 -6.68 -7.26 -4.43
CA PHE A 19 -7.73 -6.27 -4.11
C PHE A 19 -7.60 -4.98 -4.92
N GLY A 20 -6.37 -4.51 -5.15
CA GLY A 20 -6.09 -3.36 -6.00
C GLY A 20 -6.61 -3.56 -7.42
N SER A 21 -6.30 -4.69 -8.07
CA SER A 21 -6.82 -4.97 -9.42
C SER A 21 -8.34 -5.12 -9.44
N VAL A 22 -8.94 -5.74 -8.43
CA VAL A 22 -10.41 -5.86 -8.31
C VAL A 22 -11.06 -4.49 -8.19
N PHE A 23 -10.58 -3.62 -7.31
CA PHE A 23 -11.14 -2.29 -7.14
C PHE A 23 -10.93 -1.41 -8.38
N VAL A 24 -9.74 -1.43 -8.96
CA VAL A 24 -9.46 -0.71 -10.22
C VAL A 24 -10.39 -1.19 -11.33
N PHE A 25 -10.63 -2.50 -11.44
CA PHE A 25 -11.56 -3.04 -12.42
C PHE A 25 -13.00 -2.59 -12.16
N LEU A 26 -13.52 -2.75 -10.94
CA LEU A 26 -14.90 -2.40 -10.60
C LEU A 26 -15.18 -0.90 -10.76
N ILE A 27 -14.29 -0.05 -10.27
CA ILE A 27 -14.41 1.41 -10.40
C ILE A 27 -14.20 1.81 -11.86
N GLY A 28 -13.22 1.21 -12.53
CA GLY A 28 -12.94 1.42 -13.94
C GLY A 28 -14.02 0.90 -14.89
N ARG A 29 -15.02 0.14 -14.43
CA ARG A 29 -16.22 -0.17 -15.23
C ARG A 29 -17.15 1.03 -15.36
N VAL A 30 -17.24 1.86 -14.32
CA VAL A 30 -18.15 3.02 -14.27
C VAL A 30 -17.43 4.33 -14.58
N TRP A 31 -16.15 4.44 -14.24
CA TRP A 31 -15.34 5.65 -14.43
C TRP A 31 -14.31 5.45 -15.54
N ARG A 32 -14.76 5.68 -16.76
CA ARG A 32 -13.97 5.56 -17.99
C ARG A 32 -13.84 6.90 -18.71
N HIS A 33 -12.75 7.07 -19.44
CA HIS A 33 -12.51 8.20 -20.35
C HIS A 33 -11.94 7.62 -21.64
N ASP A 34 -12.54 7.94 -22.79
CA ASP A 34 -12.13 7.46 -24.12
C ASP A 34 -11.94 5.93 -24.23
N GLY A 35 -12.80 5.15 -23.57
CA GLY A 35 -12.71 3.69 -23.59
C GLY A 35 -11.59 3.08 -22.73
N ALA A 36 -10.78 3.91 -22.07
CA ALA A 36 -9.79 3.49 -21.07
C ALA A 36 -10.30 3.74 -19.64
N ILE A 37 -9.72 3.01 -18.69
CA ILE A 37 -9.94 3.27 -17.25
C ILE A 37 -9.37 4.65 -16.94
N ALA A 38 -10.18 5.52 -16.32
CA ALA A 38 -9.73 6.86 -15.97
C ALA A 38 -8.54 6.79 -14.99
N PRO A 39 -7.54 7.68 -15.09
CA PRO A 39 -6.41 7.72 -14.16
C PRO A 39 -6.82 7.83 -12.69
N GLY A 40 -7.94 8.51 -12.41
CA GLY A 40 -8.55 8.64 -11.08
C GLY A 40 -9.15 7.34 -10.56
N ALA A 41 -9.81 6.55 -11.41
CA ALA A 41 -10.35 5.24 -11.05
C ALA A 41 -9.22 4.28 -10.62
N TYR A 42 -8.08 4.35 -11.32
CA TYR A 42 -6.90 3.57 -10.97
C TYR A 42 -6.35 3.95 -9.60
N TRP A 43 -6.16 5.25 -9.34
CA TRP A 43 -5.70 5.73 -8.04
C TRP A 43 -6.65 5.40 -6.92
N LEU A 44 -7.95 5.63 -7.12
CA LEU A 44 -8.97 5.34 -6.12
C LEU A 44 -8.98 3.85 -5.76
N GLY A 45 -8.87 2.95 -6.74
CA GLY A 45 -8.80 1.52 -6.49
C GLY A 45 -7.60 1.10 -5.65
N LEU A 46 -6.42 1.64 -5.94
CA LEU A 46 -5.22 1.35 -5.15
C LEU A 46 -5.28 1.96 -3.73
N ILE A 47 -5.81 3.16 -3.59
CA ILE A 47 -5.99 3.81 -2.28
C ILE A 47 -6.95 3.01 -1.42
N LEU A 48 -8.07 2.54 -1.98
CA LEU A 48 -9.04 1.71 -1.27
C LEU A 48 -8.44 0.36 -0.87
N ALA A 49 -7.63 -0.25 -1.73
CA ALA A 49 -6.93 -1.49 -1.40
C ALA A 49 -5.95 -1.30 -0.23
N HIS A 50 -5.23 -0.18 -0.21
CA HIS A 50 -4.36 0.14 0.92
C HIS A 50 -5.13 0.46 2.20
N ALA A 51 -6.23 1.22 2.08
CA ALA A 51 -7.12 1.48 3.21
C ALA A 51 -7.69 0.18 3.81
N LEU A 52 -8.06 -0.79 2.97
CA LEU A 52 -8.49 -2.11 3.39
C LEU A 52 -7.38 -2.88 4.13
N ASN A 53 -6.14 -2.81 3.64
CA ASN A 53 -4.99 -3.40 4.35
C ASN A 53 -4.90 -2.86 5.78
N LEU A 54 -4.91 -1.53 5.93
CA LEU A 54 -4.78 -0.91 7.25
C LEU A 54 -5.97 -1.23 8.16
N ALA A 55 -7.19 -1.19 7.64
CA ALA A 55 -8.40 -1.50 8.41
C ALA A 55 -8.37 -2.92 8.99
N ILE A 56 -7.70 -3.88 8.32
CA ILE A 56 -7.58 -5.26 8.78
C ILE A 56 -6.36 -5.45 9.69
N ASN A 57 -5.22 -4.86 9.33
CA ASN A 57 -3.93 -5.22 9.92
C ASN A 57 -3.39 -4.23 10.96
N VAL A 58 -4.01 -3.06 11.10
CA VAL A 58 -3.57 -2.01 12.03
C VAL A 58 -4.72 -1.64 12.97
N PRO A 59 -4.56 -1.85 14.30
CA PRO A 59 -5.53 -1.38 15.28
C PRO A 59 -5.71 0.13 15.20
N PHE A 60 -6.96 0.58 15.12
CA PHE A 60 -7.28 2.01 15.05
C PHE A 60 -7.38 2.61 16.45
N HIS A 61 -6.61 3.68 16.70
CA HIS A 61 -6.76 4.53 17.87
C HIS A 61 -6.76 6.01 17.46
N ALA A 62 -7.78 6.76 17.91
CA ALA A 62 -7.91 8.17 17.56
C ALA A 62 -6.70 9.01 18.04
N SER A 63 -6.10 8.65 19.16
CA SER A 63 -4.91 9.30 19.72
C SER A 63 -3.65 9.15 18.85
N THR A 64 -3.57 8.10 18.02
CA THR A 64 -2.44 7.84 17.14
C THR A 64 -2.74 8.15 15.68
N PHE A 65 -3.91 8.73 15.36
CA PHE A 65 -4.37 8.92 13.98
C PHE A 65 -3.34 9.59 13.06
N VAL A 66 -2.76 10.70 13.50
CA VAL A 66 -1.75 11.44 12.72
C VAL A 66 -0.50 10.58 12.52
N TYR A 67 -0.06 9.92 13.58
CA TYR A 67 1.10 9.04 13.54
C TYR A 67 0.87 7.85 12.60
N ASP A 68 -0.27 7.16 12.70
CA ASP A 68 -0.61 6.01 11.86
C ASP A 68 -0.81 6.41 10.39
N THR A 69 -1.36 7.61 10.16
CA THR A 69 -1.46 8.17 8.81
C THR A 69 -0.08 8.35 8.18
N LEU A 70 0.86 8.96 8.90
CA LEU A 70 2.22 9.18 8.39
C LEU A 70 3.02 7.88 8.30
N ARG A 71 2.84 6.96 9.26
CA ARG A 71 3.62 5.72 9.36
C ARG A 71 3.14 4.63 8.42
N PHE A 72 1.83 4.54 8.19
CA PHE A 72 1.25 3.42 7.43
C PHE A 72 0.51 3.86 6.18
N PHE A 73 -0.24 4.96 6.22
CA PHE A 73 -1.03 5.38 5.06
C PHE A 73 -0.19 6.05 3.98
N ALA A 74 0.64 7.04 4.33
CA ALA A 74 1.47 7.76 3.38
C ALA A 74 2.46 6.86 2.60
N PRO A 75 3.17 5.91 3.23
CA PRO A 75 3.99 4.94 2.49
C PRO A 75 3.15 4.05 1.56
N GLY A 76 1.91 3.72 1.93
CA GLY A 76 0.99 3.00 1.06
C GLY A 76 0.71 3.69 -0.27
N ILE A 77 0.58 5.01 -0.25
CA ILE A 77 0.43 5.82 -1.47
C ILE A 77 1.69 5.75 -2.33
N LEU A 78 2.88 5.76 -1.71
CA LEU A 78 4.14 5.56 -2.41
C LEU A 78 4.22 4.15 -3.03
N TRP A 79 3.80 3.11 -2.31
CA TRP A 79 3.74 1.75 -2.87
C TRP A 79 2.79 1.70 -4.06
N ALA A 80 1.60 2.30 -3.95
CA ALA A 80 0.62 2.39 -5.03
C ALA A 80 1.19 3.11 -6.27
N TYR A 81 1.95 4.18 -6.07
CA TYR A 81 2.69 4.86 -7.13
C TYR A 81 3.70 3.94 -7.82
N LEU A 82 4.55 3.27 -7.04
CA LEU A 82 5.57 2.37 -7.58
C LEU A 82 4.95 1.19 -8.31
N TYR A 83 3.87 0.60 -7.79
CA TYR A 83 3.13 -0.46 -8.45
C TYR A 83 2.58 -0.01 -9.80
N ARG A 84 1.94 1.17 -9.83
CA ARG A 84 1.38 1.73 -11.06
C ARG A 84 2.47 2.00 -12.11
N ARG A 85 3.63 2.51 -11.70
CA ARG A 85 4.69 2.97 -12.62
C ARG A 85 5.69 1.89 -13.01
N HIS A 86 5.96 0.95 -12.12
CA HIS A 86 7.07 0.00 -12.23
C HIS A 86 6.66 -1.45 -11.96
N GLY A 87 5.40 -1.70 -11.62
CA GLY A 87 4.87 -3.03 -11.37
C GLY A 87 5.12 -3.56 -9.96
N LEU A 88 4.61 -4.77 -9.70
CA LEU A 88 4.55 -5.38 -8.38
C LEU A 88 5.91 -5.62 -7.76
N SER A 89 6.87 -6.15 -8.53
CA SER A 89 8.18 -6.51 -8.01
C SER A 89 8.93 -5.32 -7.43
N VAL A 90 8.84 -4.14 -8.07
CA VAL A 90 9.49 -2.91 -7.59
C VAL A 90 8.79 -2.38 -6.34
N ALA A 91 7.46 -2.40 -6.29
CA ALA A 91 6.70 -1.99 -5.11
C ALA A 91 7.03 -2.89 -3.89
N ILE A 92 7.06 -4.21 -4.07
CA ILE A 92 7.41 -5.16 -3.01
C ILE A 92 8.86 -4.97 -2.56
N ALA A 93 9.80 -4.83 -3.50
CA ALA A 93 11.21 -4.61 -3.16
C ALA A 93 11.42 -3.34 -2.35
N ALA A 94 10.76 -2.23 -2.74
CA ALA A 94 10.83 -0.98 -2.00
C ALA A 94 10.20 -1.09 -0.60
N HIS A 95 9.04 -1.76 -0.48
CA HIS A 95 8.40 -1.99 0.82
C HIS A 95 9.28 -2.87 1.72
N ALA A 96 9.77 -4.00 1.22
CA ALA A 96 10.69 -4.88 1.94
C ALA A 96 11.98 -4.16 2.37
N ALA A 97 12.53 -3.29 1.52
CA ALA A 97 13.70 -2.50 1.83
C ALA A 97 13.48 -1.59 3.06
N THR A 98 12.26 -1.09 3.30
CA THR A 98 12.00 -0.30 4.51
C THR A 98 12.16 -1.10 5.79
N HIS A 99 11.78 -2.37 5.76
CA HIS A 99 12.00 -3.29 6.88
C HIS A 99 13.49 -3.58 7.04
N VAL A 100 14.22 -3.83 5.96
CA VAL A 100 15.65 -4.16 6.05
C VAL A 100 16.49 -2.96 6.53
N PHE A 101 16.26 -1.78 5.96
CA PHE A 101 17.14 -0.63 6.15
C PHE A 101 16.60 0.38 7.17
N PHE A 102 15.31 0.72 7.17
CA PHE A 102 14.79 1.81 8.01
C PHE A 102 14.30 1.35 9.38
N GLN A 103 13.71 0.15 9.46
CA GLN A 103 13.18 -0.37 10.72
C GLN A 103 14.24 -0.51 11.83
N PRO A 104 15.51 -0.92 11.56
CA PRO A 104 16.54 -0.93 12.58
C PRO A 104 16.80 0.45 13.21
N PHE A 105 16.79 1.52 12.41
CA PHE A 105 17.02 2.88 12.92
C PHE A 105 15.88 3.37 13.82
N ILE A 106 14.64 3.01 13.51
CA ILE A 106 13.47 3.40 14.32
C ILE A 106 13.53 2.74 15.70
N VAL A 107 13.94 1.46 15.77
CA VAL A 107 14.04 0.72 17.04
C VAL A 107 15.16 1.29 17.93
N LEU A 108 16.28 1.70 17.34
CA LEU A 108 17.43 2.27 18.06
C LEU A 108 17.16 3.65 18.66
N THR A 109 16.22 4.42 18.12
CA THR A 109 15.86 5.76 18.63
C THR A 109 14.77 5.74 19.71
N SER A 110 14.21 4.58 20.02
CA SER A 110 13.13 4.40 21.00
C SER A 110 13.57 3.80 22.34
N THR A 111 14.88 3.69 22.56
CA THR A 111 15.53 3.30 23.83
C THR A 111 16.27 4.49 24.40
#